data_AF-A0AA38G7Y4-F1
#
_entry.id   AF-A0AA38G7Y4-F1
#
_cell.length_a   1.000
_cell.length_b   1.000
_cell.length_c   1.000
_cell.angle_alpha   90.00
_cell.angle_beta   90.00
_cell.angle_gamma   90.00
#
_symmetry.space_group_name_H-M   'P 1'
#
loop_
_entity.id
_entity.type
_entity.pdbx_description
1 polymer ?
#
loop_
_entity_poly.entity_id
_entity_poly.type
_entity_poly.pdbx_seq_one_letter_code
_entity_poly.pdbx_strand_id
1 'polypeptide(L)'
;MSTRLNKLLAEFKVLEDPRDRVMRLLDYSSLLPPLPQSERITLNRVMGCTAQVWLIAKLGSDGRMYFGADSDSKITRGFCSCLISCLNGSFPEEVLKVKIEDLSSINIGVAGGANSRANTWHNILISMQKRIRAILAKNLGKSHVEPFPSLLITTEDISTQGSFAEAQAKYLSPDASKVAELVDALKEKQIGAVAHFYMDPEVQGVLVATKHEWPHIHILDSLVMADQALKMVEAGYKTIVVLGVDFMSKNVCAVLDRASFEKVGVYRMASEKISYSLADAAISPKYLQFLEEASRYATSLHVIYINTSLQKKAQSNELP
;
A
#
# COMPACT_ATOMS: atom_id res chain seq x y z
N MET A 1 -12.34 7.03 25.86
CA MET A 1 -12.95 6.24 24.77
C MET A 1 -14.43 6.09 25.03
N SER A 2 -15.27 6.14 23.98
CA SER A 2 -16.73 5.96 24.10
C SER A 2 -17.07 4.59 24.68
N THR A 3 -18.00 4.53 25.65
CA THR A 3 -18.49 3.30 26.28
C THR A 3 -18.99 2.28 25.25
N ARG A 4 -19.47 2.74 24.08
CA ARG A 4 -19.95 1.87 23.00
C ARG A 4 -18.80 1.16 22.28
N LEU A 5 -17.69 1.87 22.04
CA LEU A 5 -16.52 1.29 21.40
C LEU A 5 -15.92 0.20 22.30
N ASN A 6 -15.75 0.47 23.60
CA ASN A 6 -15.22 -0.53 24.54
C ASN A 6 -16.07 -1.80 24.62
N LYS A 7 -17.41 -1.69 24.51
CA LYS A 7 -18.31 -2.85 24.47
C LYS A 7 -18.09 -3.69 23.22
N LEU A 8 -17.97 -3.05 22.06
CA LEU A 8 -17.67 -3.73 20.80
C LEU A 8 -16.30 -4.42 20.84
N LEU A 9 -15.28 -3.75 21.37
CA LEU A 9 -13.94 -4.33 21.54
C LEU A 9 -13.96 -5.55 22.46
N ALA A 10 -14.66 -5.46 23.60
CA ALA A 10 -14.79 -6.58 24.53
C ALA A 10 -15.51 -7.77 23.90
N GLU A 11 -16.56 -7.51 23.12
CA GLU A 11 -17.30 -8.55 22.39
C GLU A 11 -16.40 -9.32 21.42
N PHE A 12 -15.63 -8.63 20.58
CA PHE A 12 -14.72 -9.31 19.63
C PHE A 12 -13.52 -9.95 20.32
N LYS A 13 -13.09 -9.42 21.47
CA LYS A 13 -11.95 -9.96 22.24
C LYS A 13 -12.22 -11.34 22.83
N VAL A 14 -13.48 -11.62 23.20
CA VAL A 14 -13.89 -12.93 23.77
C VAL A 14 -13.97 -14.03 22.70
N LEU A 15 -14.06 -13.65 21.42
CA LEU A 15 -14.07 -14.60 20.30
C LEU A 15 -12.62 -15.02 19.98
N GLU A 16 -12.24 -16.22 20.40
CA GLU A 16 -10.90 -16.76 20.15
C GLU A 16 -10.76 -17.35 18.73
N ASP A 17 -11.81 -17.98 18.19
CA ASP A 17 -11.83 -18.51 16.82
C ASP A 17 -12.01 -17.37 15.79
N PRO A 18 -11.08 -17.20 14.83
CA PRO A 18 -11.25 -16.24 13.73
C PRO A 18 -12.55 -16.41 12.94
N ARG A 19 -13.09 -17.63 12.82
CA ARG A 19 -14.36 -17.90 12.14
C ARG A 19 -15.53 -17.26 12.88
N ASP A 20 -15.52 -17.31 14.21
CA ASP A 20 -16.56 -16.68 15.03
C ASP A 20 -16.52 -15.16 14.90
N ARG A 21 -15.33 -14.56 14.79
CA ARG A 21 -15.18 -13.12 14.51
C ARG A 21 -15.76 -12.74 13.15
N VAL A 22 -15.53 -13.54 12.12
CA VAL A 22 -16.12 -13.32 10.79
C VAL A 22 -17.64 -13.49 10.83
N MET A 23 -18.15 -14.52 11.50
CA MET A 23 -19.59 -14.75 11.62
C MET A 23 -20.27 -13.61 12.38
N ARG A 24 -19.68 -13.16 13.48
CA ARG A 24 -20.15 -11.99 14.22
C ARG A 24 -20.20 -10.74 13.36
N LEU A 25 -19.20 -10.57 12.49
CA LEU A 25 -19.16 -9.45 11.57
C LEU A 25 -20.28 -9.52 10.51
N LEU A 26 -20.62 -10.72 10.04
CA LEU A 26 -21.76 -10.94 9.15
C LEU A 26 -23.09 -10.62 9.84
N ASP A 27 -23.24 -10.90 11.14
CA ASP A 27 -24.41 -10.46 11.91
C ASP A 27 -24.53 -8.94 11.89
N TYR A 28 -23.43 -8.25 12.20
CA TYR A 28 -23.36 -6.79 12.13
C TYR A 28 -23.69 -6.26 10.74
N SER A 29 -23.27 -6.95 9.67
CA SER A 29 -23.61 -6.55 8.30
C SER A 29 -25.12 -6.48 8.07
N SER A 30 -25.89 -7.38 8.70
CA SER A 30 -27.35 -7.44 8.61
C SER A 30 -28.04 -6.34 9.42
N LEU A 31 -27.38 -5.81 10.45
CA LEU A 31 -27.87 -4.70 11.27
C LEU A 31 -27.72 -3.33 10.60
N LEU A 32 -26.87 -3.22 9.57
CA LEU A 32 -26.65 -1.94 8.90
C LEU A 32 -27.86 -1.58 8.02
N PRO A 33 -28.53 -0.44 8.26
CA PRO A 33 -29.62 0.01 7.39
C PRO A 33 -29.14 0.20 5.95
N PRO A 34 -29.98 -0.12 4.94
CA PRO A 34 -29.59 0.04 3.55
C PRO A 34 -29.35 1.51 3.22
N LEU A 35 -28.26 1.78 2.49
CA LEU A 35 -27.98 3.10 1.97
C LEU A 35 -28.87 3.35 0.72
N PRO A 36 -29.57 4.50 0.62
CA PRO A 36 -30.35 4.83 -0.57
C PRO A 36 -29.52 4.77 -1.85
N GLN A 37 -30.10 4.29 -2.95
CA GLN A 37 -29.36 4.14 -4.21
C GLN A 37 -28.83 5.48 -4.74
N SER A 38 -29.53 6.59 -4.47
CA SER A 38 -29.09 7.95 -4.80
C SER A 38 -27.79 8.37 -4.12
N GLU A 39 -27.43 7.72 -3.00
CA GLU A 39 -26.21 8.00 -2.26
C GLU A 39 -25.05 7.08 -2.70
N ARG A 40 -25.30 6.08 -3.57
CA ARG A 40 -24.28 5.17 -4.12
C ARG A 40 -23.54 5.78 -5.32
N ILE A 41 -23.06 7.01 -5.16
CA ILE A 41 -22.37 7.79 -6.19
C ILE A 41 -20.87 7.83 -5.97
N THR A 42 -20.10 8.17 -7.01
CA THR A 42 -18.63 8.26 -6.97
C THR A 42 -18.12 9.18 -5.85
N LEU A 43 -18.83 10.27 -5.54
CA LEU A 43 -18.46 11.21 -4.49
C LEU A 43 -18.51 10.60 -3.07
N ASN A 44 -19.35 9.58 -2.87
CA ASN A 44 -19.50 8.91 -1.59
C ASN A 44 -18.55 7.71 -1.41
N ARG A 45 -17.69 7.45 -2.40
CA ARG A 45 -16.76 6.31 -2.38
C ARG A 45 -15.72 6.43 -1.26
N VAL A 46 -15.37 5.29 -0.67
CA VAL A 46 -14.18 5.14 0.16
C VAL A 46 -13.09 4.48 -0.69
N MET A 47 -11.94 5.15 -0.81
CA MET A 47 -10.80 4.66 -1.57
C MET A 47 -9.91 3.75 -0.70
N GLY A 48 -9.15 2.86 -1.32
CA GLY A 48 -8.21 1.96 -0.64
C GLY A 48 -8.82 0.65 -0.13
N CYS A 49 -10.15 0.47 -0.20
CA CYS A 49 -10.79 -0.81 0.07
C CYS A 49 -10.77 -1.71 -1.17
N THR A 50 -10.48 -3.00 -1.00
CA THR A 50 -10.60 -4.01 -2.08
C THR A 50 -12.05 -4.12 -2.54
N ALA A 51 -12.99 -4.09 -1.60
CA ALA A 51 -14.42 -4.03 -1.85
C ALA A 51 -14.88 -2.61 -2.13
N GLN A 52 -15.96 -2.48 -2.89
CA GLN A 52 -16.62 -1.21 -3.09
C GLN A 52 -17.34 -0.75 -1.82
N VAL A 53 -17.03 0.45 -1.33
CA VAL A 53 -17.68 1.06 -0.16
C VAL A 53 -18.17 2.46 -0.47
N TRP A 54 -19.37 2.78 0.00
CA TRP A 54 -19.93 4.12 0.03
C TRP A 54 -20.19 4.55 1.47
N LEU A 55 -19.91 5.80 1.79
CA LEU A 55 -20.05 6.37 3.12
C LEU A 55 -20.62 7.79 3.02
N ILE A 56 -21.64 8.07 3.80
CA ILE A 56 -22.19 9.41 4.02
C ILE A 56 -22.01 9.81 5.48
N ALA A 57 -21.84 11.10 5.71
CA ALA A 57 -21.79 11.70 7.04
C ALA A 57 -22.63 12.98 7.04
N LYS A 58 -23.39 13.21 8.10
CA LYS A 58 -24.23 14.39 8.30
C LYS A 58 -24.05 14.89 9.72
N LEU A 59 -23.94 16.20 9.91
CA LEU A 59 -24.03 16.82 11.24
C LEU A 59 -25.49 17.11 11.52
N GLY A 60 -26.03 16.53 12.58
CA GLY A 60 -27.39 16.80 13.06
C GLY A 60 -27.50 18.19 13.69
N SER A 61 -28.74 18.67 13.81
CA SER A 61 -29.05 19.93 14.51
C SER A 61 -28.70 19.89 16.00
N ASP A 62 -28.54 18.71 16.57
CA ASP A 62 -28.09 18.44 17.94
C ASP A 62 -26.55 18.48 18.09
N GLY A 63 -25.82 18.79 17.01
CA GLY A 63 -24.37 18.84 16.98
C GLY A 63 -23.71 17.46 16.92
N ARG A 64 -24.46 16.38 16.66
CA ARG A 64 -23.93 15.01 16.62
C ARG A 64 -23.75 14.51 15.18
N MET A 65 -22.80 13.60 15.00
CA MET A 65 -22.51 13.01 13.69
C MET A 65 -23.38 11.79 13.42
N TYR A 66 -23.99 11.76 12.24
CA TYR A 66 -24.78 10.65 11.73
C TYR A 66 -24.16 10.08 10.46
N PHE A 67 -24.06 8.75 10.40
CA PHE A 67 -23.39 8.05 9.31
C PHE A 67 -24.29 7.02 8.66
N GLY A 68 -24.11 6.85 7.36
CA GLY A 68 -24.70 5.76 6.59
C GLY A 68 -23.65 5.19 5.65
N ALA A 69 -23.67 3.88 5.43
CA ALA A 69 -22.70 3.25 4.55
C ALA A 69 -23.30 2.00 3.89
N ASP A 70 -22.69 1.58 2.79
CA ASP A 70 -22.96 0.29 2.17
C ASP A 70 -21.72 -0.24 1.44
N SER A 71 -21.71 -1.55 1.16
CA SER A 71 -20.64 -2.19 0.42
C SER A 71 -21.15 -3.36 -0.43
N ASP A 72 -20.45 -3.66 -1.52
CA ASP A 72 -20.66 -4.88 -2.32
C ASP A 72 -20.17 -6.17 -1.61
N SER A 73 -19.40 -6.04 -0.53
CA SER A 73 -18.94 -7.15 0.30
C SER A 73 -19.66 -7.17 1.65
N LYS A 74 -20.21 -8.33 2.03
CA LYS A 74 -20.86 -8.51 3.35
C LYS A 74 -19.89 -8.29 4.52
N ILE A 75 -18.64 -8.75 4.39
CA ILE A 75 -17.60 -8.55 5.41
C ILE A 75 -17.34 -7.05 5.59
N THR A 76 -17.12 -6.34 4.48
CA THR A 76 -16.88 -4.89 4.50
C THR A 76 -18.09 -4.10 5.00
N ARG A 77 -19.30 -4.55 4.67
CA ARG A 77 -20.54 -3.99 5.22
C ARG A 77 -20.63 -4.19 6.73
N GLY A 78 -20.20 -5.35 7.24
CA GLY A 78 -20.07 -5.59 8.67
C GLY A 78 -19.09 -4.61 9.32
N PHE A 79 -17.94 -4.36 8.69
CA PHE A 79 -16.97 -3.36 9.18
C PHE A 79 -17.57 -1.96 9.28
N CYS A 80 -18.32 -1.55 8.25
CA CYS A 80 -19.06 -0.29 8.29
C CYS A 80 -20.07 -0.26 9.44
N SER A 81 -20.81 -1.37 9.62
CA SER A 81 -21.84 -1.49 10.65
C SER A 81 -21.30 -1.29 12.05
N CYS A 82 -20.18 -1.93 12.43
CA CYS A 82 -19.70 -1.75 13.78
C CYS A 82 -19.02 -0.40 14.03
N LEU A 83 -18.44 0.25 13.01
CA LEU A 83 -18.01 1.65 13.14
C LEU A 83 -19.21 2.56 13.38
N ILE A 84 -20.26 2.39 12.60
CA ILE A 84 -21.48 3.17 12.74
C ILE A 84 -22.13 2.89 14.11
N SER A 85 -22.18 1.64 14.57
CA SER A 85 -22.77 1.32 15.88
C SER A 85 -22.06 1.99 17.05
N CYS A 86 -20.74 2.18 16.97
CA CYS A 86 -19.96 2.81 18.05
C CYS A 86 -19.81 4.34 17.92
N LEU A 87 -19.85 4.89 16.71
CA LEU A 87 -19.58 6.31 16.43
C LEU A 87 -20.82 7.14 16.06
N ASN A 88 -21.92 6.50 15.67
CA ASN A 88 -23.13 7.22 15.29
C ASN A 88 -23.78 7.90 16.52
N GLY A 89 -24.10 9.18 16.38
CA GLY A 89 -24.59 10.03 17.46
C GLY A 89 -23.48 10.52 18.41
N SER A 90 -22.20 10.37 18.09
CA SER A 90 -21.11 11.02 18.82
C SER A 90 -20.88 12.46 18.37
N PHE A 91 -20.25 13.25 19.23
CA PHE A 91 -19.80 14.58 18.83
C PHE A 91 -18.62 14.48 17.85
N PRO A 92 -18.44 15.44 16.92
CA PRO A 92 -17.35 15.44 15.95
C PRO A 92 -15.96 15.22 16.58
N GLU A 93 -15.70 15.86 17.71
CA GLU A 93 -14.42 15.80 18.43
C GLU A 93 -14.15 14.41 19.01
N GLU A 94 -15.20 13.68 19.38
CA GLU A 94 -15.07 12.30 19.89
C GLU A 94 -14.63 11.36 18.77
N VAL A 95 -15.24 11.48 17.59
CA VAL A 95 -14.92 10.64 16.43
C VAL A 95 -13.52 10.94 15.89
N LEU A 96 -13.11 12.21 15.90
CA LEU A 96 -11.78 12.64 15.48
C LEU A 96 -10.66 12.18 16.43
N LYS A 97 -10.98 11.86 17.69
CA LYS A 97 -10.01 11.36 18.68
C LYS A 97 -9.77 9.84 18.61
N VAL A 98 -10.64 9.09 17.92
CA VAL A 98 -10.47 7.64 17.77
C VAL A 98 -9.24 7.37 16.90
N LYS A 99 -8.31 6.59 17.44
CA LYS A 99 -7.11 6.18 16.72
C LYS A 99 -7.26 4.76 16.18
N ILE A 100 -6.29 4.32 15.40
CA ILE A 100 -6.33 3.00 14.76
C ILE A 100 -5.97 1.92 15.78
N GLU A 101 -5.06 2.24 16.69
CA GLU A 101 -4.61 1.34 17.76
C GLU A 101 -5.77 0.96 18.69
N ASP A 102 -6.71 1.89 18.88
CA ASP A 102 -7.97 1.69 19.61
C ASP A 102 -8.84 0.57 19.01
N LEU A 103 -8.67 0.26 17.73
CA LEU A 103 -9.47 -0.72 16.99
C LEU A 103 -8.76 -2.06 16.77
N SER A 104 -7.52 -2.20 17.25
CA SER A 104 -6.67 -3.37 17.03
C SER A 104 -7.28 -4.70 17.51
N SER A 105 -8.15 -4.67 18.53
CA SER A 105 -8.77 -5.86 19.11
C SER A 105 -9.87 -6.50 18.24
N ILE A 106 -10.36 -5.81 17.21
CA ILE A 106 -11.40 -6.31 16.28
C ILE A 106 -10.75 -7.12 15.13
N ASN A 107 -9.42 -7.29 15.13
CA ASN A 107 -8.73 -7.95 14.03
C ASN A 107 -9.28 -9.37 13.79
N ILE A 108 -9.87 -9.59 12.62
CA ILE A 108 -10.61 -10.81 12.27
C ILE A 108 -9.71 -11.95 11.75
N GLY A 109 -8.39 -11.82 11.87
CA GLY A 109 -7.44 -12.86 11.43
C GLY A 109 -7.43 -13.11 9.91
N VAL A 110 -8.07 -12.23 9.13
CA VAL A 110 -8.01 -12.30 7.66
C VAL A 110 -6.63 -11.83 7.22
N ALA A 111 -5.95 -12.66 6.41
CA ALA A 111 -4.56 -12.49 6.00
C ALA A 111 -4.26 -11.05 5.55
N GLY A 112 -3.43 -10.37 6.34
CA GLY A 112 -3.10 -8.96 6.21
C GLY A 112 -2.96 -8.36 7.60
N GLY A 113 -1.74 -8.40 8.16
CA GLY A 113 -1.44 -7.88 9.50
C GLY A 113 -1.88 -6.42 9.70
N ALA A 114 -1.70 -5.91 10.91
CA ALA A 114 -2.09 -4.56 11.32
C ALA A 114 -1.62 -3.42 10.39
N ASN A 115 -0.60 -3.67 9.55
CA ASN A 115 0.01 -2.73 8.60
C ASN A 115 -0.39 -2.96 7.13
N SER A 116 -1.38 -3.81 6.83
CA SER A 116 -1.80 -4.03 5.44
C SER A 116 -2.57 -2.82 4.90
N ARG A 117 -2.16 -2.32 3.73
CA ARG A 117 -2.90 -1.34 2.89
C ARG A 117 -4.34 -1.79 2.59
N ALA A 118 -4.64 -3.08 2.79
CA ALA A 118 -5.96 -3.69 2.67
C ALA A 118 -6.80 -3.70 3.97
N ASN A 119 -6.38 -2.98 5.02
CA ASN A 119 -7.18 -2.89 6.24
C ASN A 119 -8.44 -2.03 6.00
N THR A 120 -9.50 -2.70 5.58
CA THR A 120 -10.75 -2.08 5.15
C THR A 120 -11.35 -1.20 6.24
N TRP A 121 -11.22 -1.59 7.51
CA TRP A 121 -11.74 -0.82 8.65
C TRP A 121 -11.03 0.52 8.83
N HIS A 122 -9.71 0.54 8.66
CA HIS A 122 -8.89 1.74 8.74
C HIS A 122 -9.31 2.78 7.69
N ASN A 123 -9.49 2.34 6.45
CA ASN A 123 -9.90 3.22 5.34
C ASN A 123 -11.30 3.82 5.60
N ILE A 124 -12.22 3.05 6.18
CA ILE A 124 -13.54 3.56 6.54
C ILE A 124 -13.46 4.60 7.66
N LEU A 125 -12.72 4.34 8.74
CA LEU A 125 -12.57 5.31 9.85
C LEU A 125 -11.95 6.63 9.36
N ILE A 126 -10.86 6.56 8.58
CA ILE A 126 -10.23 7.75 8.01
C ILE A 126 -11.21 8.53 7.14
N SER A 127 -12.01 7.83 6.32
CA SER A 127 -13.03 8.46 5.49
C SER A 127 -14.12 9.15 6.33
N MET A 128 -14.56 8.55 7.45
CA MET A 128 -15.48 9.18 8.40
C MET A 128 -14.89 10.47 8.97
N GLN A 129 -13.65 10.42 9.46
CA GLN A 129 -12.96 11.57 10.03
C GLN A 129 -12.74 12.68 8.99
N LYS A 130 -12.37 12.31 7.75
CA LYS A 130 -12.20 13.26 6.64
C LYS A 130 -13.51 14.00 6.33
N ARG A 131 -14.63 13.26 6.25
CA ARG A 131 -15.95 13.86 6.01
C ARG A 131 -16.39 14.77 7.16
N ILE A 132 -16.08 14.42 8.41
CA ILE A 132 -16.31 15.31 9.56
C ILE A 132 -15.55 16.63 9.38
N ARG A 133 -14.25 16.58 9.10
CA ARG A 133 -13.43 17.79 8.91
C ARG A 133 -14.01 18.69 7.81
N ALA A 134 -14.44 18.09 6.69
CA ALA A 134 -15.07 18.82 5.60
C ALA A 134 -16.40 19.48 6.01
N ILE A 135 -17.25 18.80 6.77
CA ILE A 135 -18.53 19.34 7.26
C ILE A 135 -18.30 20.50 8.24
N LEU A 136 -17.39 20.34 9.20
CA LEU A 136 -17.05 21.38 10.17
C LEU A 136 -16.46 22.63 9.49
N ALA A 137 -15.57 22.43 8.50
CA ALA A 137 -15.00 23.54 7.74
C ALA A 137 -16.06 24.33 6.97
N LYS A 138 -17.02 23.62 6.33
CA LYS A 138 -18.14 24.24 5.61
C LYS A 138 -19.02 25.09 6.54
N ASN A 139 -19.31 24.60 7.75
CA ASN A 139 -20.13 25.32 8.74
C ASN A 139 -19.42 26.58 9.29
N LEU A 140 -18.10 26.61 9.27
CA LEU A 140 -17.29 27.77 9.68
C LEU A 140 -17.07 28.78 8.52
N GLY A 141 -17.76 28.63 7.39
CA GLY A 141 -17.62 29.51 6.23
C GLY A 141 -16.28 29.40 5.49
N LYS A 142 -15.44 28.42 5.83
CA LYS A 142 -14.19 28.13 5.13
C LYS A 142 -14.49 27.21 3.96
N SER A 143 -14.50 27.75 2.75
CA SER A 143 -14.54 26.94 1.52
C SER A 143 -13.26 26.12 1.44
N HIS A 144 -13.32 24.84 1.79
CA HIS A 144 -12.18 23.95 1.68
C HIS A 144 -12.22 23.27 0.31
N VAL A 145 -11.44 23.79 -0.62
CA VAL A 145 -10.69 22.89 -1.50
C VAL A 145 -9.62 22.30 -0.59
N GLU A 146 -9.62 20.99 -0.37
CA GLU A 146 -8.45 20.38 0.27
C GLU A 146 -7.24 20.75 -0.59
N PRO A 147 -6.25 21.48 -0.04
CA PRO A 147 -5.09 21.83 -0.82
C PRO A 147 -4.46 20.54 -1.35
N PHE A 148 -4.06 20.56 -2.61
CA PHE A 148 -3.42 19.43 -3.26
C PHE A 148 -2.28 18.93 -2.36
N PRO A 149 -2.25 17.65 -1.95
CA PRO A 149 -1.21 17.17 -1.04
C PRO A 149 0.17 17.43 -1.62
N SER A 150 0.96 18.24 -0.92
CA SER A 150 2.21 18.79 -1.45
C SER A 150 3.33 18.72 -0.43
N LEU A 151 4.54 18.39 -0.90
CA LEU A 151 5.80 18.65 -0.20
C LEU A 151 6.29 20.02 -0.68
N LEU A 152 6.36 20.98 0.23
CA LEU A 152 6.85 22.32 -0.04
C LEU A 152 8.33 22.37 0.33
N ILE A 153 9.19 22.38 -0.69
CA ILE A 153 10.64 22.41 -0.53
C ILE A 153 11.10 23.85 -0.71
N THR A 154 11.71 24.40 0.33
CA THR A 154 12.40 25.69 0.30
C THR A 154 13.91 25.47 0.41
N THR A 155 14.70 26.54 0.31
CA THR A 155 16.15 26.46 0.52
C THR A 155 16.53 26.08 1.95
N GLU A 156 15.63 26.29 2.91
CA GLU A 156 15.90 26.19 4.35
C GLU A 156 15.14 25.03 5.01
N ASP A 157 13.98 24.66 4.47
CA ASP A 157 13.09 23.70 5.11
C ASP A 157 12.19 22.96 4.11
N ILE A 158 11.73 21.77 4.52
CA ILE A 158 10.73 20.97 3.83
C ILE A 158 9.48 20.92 4.71
N SER A 159 8.41 21.57 4.27
CA SER A 159 7.12 21.52 4.95
C SER A 159 6.12 20.65 4.18
N THR A 160 5.12 20.13 4.90
CA THR A 160 4.12 19.23 4.34
C THR A 160 2.75 19.87 4.39
N GLN A 161 1.95 19.63 3.35
CA GLN A 161 0.58 20.06 3.30
C GLN A 161 -0.32 18.89 2.91
N GLY A 162 -1.24 18.53 3.82
CA GLY A 162 -2.22 17.49 3.61
C GLY A 162 -1.71 16.10 4.02
N SER A 163 -2.65 15.26 4.46
CA SER A 163 -2.34 14.00 5.15
C SER A 163 -1.52 13.00 4.32
N PHE A 164 -1.63 13.05 2.98
CA PHE A 164 -0.82 12.20 2.11
C PHE A 164 0.65 12.65 2.08
N ALA A 165 0.90 13.95 1.95
CA ALA A 165 2.26 14.49 1.95
C ALA A 165 2.92 14.34 3.33
N GLU A 166 2.16 14.55 4.41
CA GLU A 166 2.62 14.30 5.79
C GLU A 166 3.04 12.84 5.99
N ALA A 167 2.30 11.88 5.44
CA ALA A 167 2.66 10.47 5.50
C ALA A 167 3.93 10.17 4.69
N GLN A 168 4.04 10.73 3.48
CA GLN A 168 5.22 10.56 2.62
C GLN A 168 6.48 11.19 3.21
N ALA A 169 6.36 12.33 3.89
CA ALA A 169 7.50 13.01 4.49
C ALA A 169 8.18 12.21 5.60
N LYS A 170 7.47 11.29 6.25
CA LYS A 170 8.08 10.37 7.22
C LYS A 170 9.20 9.53 6.59
N TYR A 171 9.14 9.27 5.30
CA TYR A 171 10.15 8.50 4.58
C TYR A 171 11.37 9.32 4.17
N LEU A 172 11.31 10.66 4.26
CA LEU A 172 12.47 11.53 4.06
C LEU A 172 13.48 11.43 5.22
N SER A 173 13.04 10.94 6.38
CA SER A 173 13.86 10.75 7.58
C SER A 173 13.63 9.36 8.14
N PRO A 174 14.21 8.32 7.51
CA PRO A 174 14.02 6.93 7.94
C PRO A 174 14.60 6.66 9.33
N ASP A 175 14.19 5.54 9.93
CA ASP A 175 14.69 5.07 11.23
C ASP A 175 16.22 4.86 11.20
N ALA A 176 16.94 5.69 11.96
CA ALA A 176 18.40 5.67 12.03
C ALA A 176 18.96 4.33 12.49
N SER A 177 18.26 3.60 13.36
CA SER A 177 18.73 2.28 13.84
C SER A 177 18.71 1.26 12.71
N LYS A 178 17.67 1.27 11.86
CA LYS A 178 17.57 0.37 10.70
C LYS A 178 18.58 0.72 9.61
N VAL A 179 18.81 2.02 9.41
CA VAL A 179 19.84 2.50 8.47
C VAL A 179 21.21 2.01 8.92
N ALA A 180 21.56 2.15 10.20
CA ALA A 180 22.83 1.67 10.75
C ALA A 180 23.00 0.15 10.60
N GLU A 181 21.98 -0.64 10.95
CA GLU A 181 22.00 -2.10 10.78
C GLU A 181 22.26 -2.51 9.32
N LEU A 182 21.60 -1.84 8.37
CA LEU A 182 21.82 -2.08 6.94
C LEU A 182 23.23 -1.68 6.51
N VAL A 183 23.73 -0.52 6.95
CA VAL A 183 25.10 -0.06 6.66
C VAL A 183 26.12 -1.10 7.13
N ASP A 184 25.99 -1.60 8.35
CA ASP A 184 26.92 -2.57 8.93
C ASP A 184 26.91 -3.88 8.13
N ALA A 185 25.73 -4.39 7.79
CA ALA A 185 25.59 -5.61 6.98
C ALA A 185 26.20 -5.46 5.57
N LEU A 186 26.04 -4.29 4.93
CA LEU A 186 26.60 -4.02 3.61
C LEU A 186 28.13 -3.87 3.66
N LYS A 187 28.66 -3.22 4.70
CA LYS A 187 30.11 -3.07 4.93
C LYS A 187 30.79 -4.40 5.21
N GLU A 188 30.25 -5.19 6.14
CA GLU A 188 30.79 -6.50 6.51
C GLU A 188 30.91 -7.42 5.30
N LYS A 189 29.87 -7.43 4.45
CA LYS A 189 29.77 -8.34 3.30
C LYS A 189 30.29 -7.74 2.00
N GLN A 190 30.76 -6.49 2.01
CA GLN A 190 31.26 -5.76 0.84
C GLN A 190 30.26 -5.79 -0.33
N ILE A 191 29.00 -5.44 -0.04
CA ILE A 191 27.89 -5.53 -0.99
C ILE A 191 27.69 -4.18 -1.70
N GLY A 192 27.75 -4.18 -3.02
CA GLY A 192 27.25 -3.08 -3.86
C GLY A 192 25.76 -3.26 -4.18
N ALA A 193 24.99 -2.19 -4.21
CA ALA A 193 23.55 -2.24 -4.50
C ALA A 193 23.17 -1.38 -5.70
N VAL A 194 22.41 -1.96 -6.63
CA VAL A 194 21.68 -1.23 -7.66
C VAL A 194 20.19 -1.41 -7.44
N ALA A 195 19.45 -0.32 -7.50
CA ALA A 195 18.02 -0.30 -7.20
C ALA A 195 17.26 0.49 -8.28
N HIS A 196 16.12 -0.03 -8.71
CA HIS A 196 15.29 0.65 -9.70
C HIS A 196 14.49 1.78 -9.05
N PHE A 197 14.49 3.00 -9.60
CA PHE A 197 13.80 4.16 -8.97
C PHE A 197 12.31 3.95 -8.69
N TYR A 198 11.64 3.10 -9.46
CA TYR A 198 10.24 2.73 -9.23
C TYR A 198 10.15 1.68 -8.11
N MET A 199 10.25 2.14 -6.86
CA MET A 199 10.16 1.32 -5.65
C MET A 199 9.32 2.02 -4.57
N ASP A 200 9.09 1.34 -3.44
CA ASP A 200 8.39 1.93 -2.31
C ASP A 200 9.16 3.13 -1.73
N PRO A 201 8.51 4.28 -1.46
CA PRO A 201 9.16 5.48 -0.91
C PRO A 201 9.90 5.24 0.40
N GLU A 202 9.43 4.33 1.26
CA GLU A 202 10.11 3.99 2.51
C GLU A 202 11.47 3.35 2.23
N VAL A 203 11.51 2.39 1.31
CA VAL A 203 12.75 1.72 0.88
C VAL A 203 13.69 2.72 0.21
N GLN A 204 13.15 3.60 -0.63
CA GLN A 204 13.93 4.64 -1.27
C GLN A 204 14.58 5.58 -0.25
N GLY A 205 13.82 6.02 0.76
CA GLY A 205 14.31 6.84 1.85
C GLY A 205 15.45 6.18 2.62
N VAL A 206 15.27 4.90 3.00
CA VAL A 206 16.32 4.10 3.66
C VAL A 206 17.57 4.00 2.80
N LEU A 207 17.46 3.65 1.51
CA LEU A 207 18.63 3.52 0.63
C LEU A 207 19.39 4.83 0.43
N VAL A 208 18.67 5.96 0.33
CA VAL A 208 19.28 7.29 0.23
C VAL A 208 20.01 7.63 1.53
N ALA A 209 19.41 7.36 2.69
CA ALA A 209 20.05 7.57 3.99
C ALA A 209 21.32 6.70 4.13
N THR A 210 21.23 5.40 3.83
CA THR A 210 22.35 4.46 3.84
C THR A 210 23.49 4.90 2.91
N LYS A 211 23.17 5.50 1.77
CA LYS A 211 24.18 5.97 0.80
C LYS A 211 25.15 7.01 1.38
N HIS A 212 24.74 7.80 2.37
CA HIS A 212 25.62 8.77 3.01
C HIS A 212 26.80 8.10 3.75
N GLU A 213 26.59 6.90 4.28
CA GLU A 213 27.61 6.14 5.02
C GLU A 213 28.22 4.97 4.22
N TRP A 214 27.52 4.52 3.17
CA TRP A 214 27.96 3.48 2.25
C TRP A 214 27.67 3.91 0.80
N PRO A 215 28.62 4.58 0.11
CA PRO A 215 28.35 5.26 -1.16
C PRO A 215 28.10 4.33 -2.35
N HIS A 216 28.14 3.01 -2.15
CA HIS A 216 27.99 1.98 -3.18
C HIS A 216 26.54 1.51 -3.37
N ILE A 217 25.61 2.45 -3.22
CA ILE A 217 24.18 2.26 -3.45
C ILE A 217 23.75 3.24 -4.54
N HIS A 218 23.16 2.70 -5.59
CA HIS A 218 22.72 3.49 -6.74
C HIS A 218 21.26 3.22 -7.08
N ILE A 219 20.44 4.26 -6.98
CA ILE A 219 19.04 4.26 -7.41
C ILE A 219 18.99 4.82 -8.84
N LEU A 220 18.54 4.01 -9.79
CA LEU A 220 18.78 4.22 -11.22
C LEU A 220 17.60 3.73 -12.09
N ASP A 221 17.61 4.12 -13.37
CA ASP A 221 16.81 3.45 -14.40
C ASP A 221 17.39 2.07 -14.71
N SER A 222 16.51 1.12 -15.03
CA SER A 222 16.84 -0.23 -15.45
C SER A 222 17.94 -0.35 -16.51
N LEU A 223 17.99 0.61 -17.44
CA LEU A 223 18.93 0.61 -18.57
C LEU A 223 20.38 0.83 -18.13
N VAL A 224 20.61 1.52 -17.02
CA VAL A 224 21.95 1.90 -16.54
C VAL A 224 22.40 1.13 -15.30
N MET A 225 21.52 0.30 -14.73
CA MET A 225 21.84 -0.50 -13.54
C MET A 225 23.01 -1.46 -13.77
N ALA A 226 23.06 -2.11 -14.93
CA ALA A 226 24.11 -3.08 -15.24
C ALA A 226 25.49 -2.41 -15.39
N ASP A 227 25.54 -1.27 -16.08
CA ASP A 227 26.79 -0.50 -16.24
C ASP A 227 27.30 0.02 -14.89
N GLN A 228 26.40 0.44 -14.00
CA GLN A 228 26.81 0.86 -12.66
C GLN A 228 27.28 -0.32 -11.80
N ALA A 229 26.65 -1.49 -11.94
CA ALA A 229 27.10 -2.70 -11.27
C ALA A 229 28.50 -3.12 -11.74
N LEU A 230 28.79 -3.02 -13.04
CA LEU A 230 30.12 -3.27 -13.58
C LEU A 230 31.18 -2.36 -12.97
N LYS A 231 30.93 -1.04 -12.91
CA LYS A 231 31.85 -0.09 -12.27
C LYS A 231 32.12 -0.42 -10.80
N MET A 232 31.11 -0.91 -10.09
CA MET A 232 31.29 -1.38 -8.71
C MET A 232 32.21 -2.60 -8.68
N VAL A 233 31.95 -3.60 -9.52
CA VAL A 233 32.79 -4.80 -9.58
C VAL A 233 34.24 -4.47 -9.96
N GLU A 234 34.46 -3.56 -10.91
CA GLU A 234 35.79 -3.06 -11.28
C GLU A 234 36.51 -2.37 -10.11
N ALA A 235 35.76 -1.75 -9.20
CA ALA A 235 36.27 -1.17 -7.96
C ALA A 235 36.54 -2.21 -6.85
N GLY A 236 36.28 -3.50 -7.09
CA GLY A 236 36.65 -4.61 -6.21
C GLY A 236 35.50 -5.27 -5.43
N TYR A 237 34.24 -4.89 -5.66
CA TYR A 237 33.09 -5.51 -4.99
C TYR A 237 32.81 -6.90 -5.55
N LYS A 238 32.60 -7.87 -4.65
CA LYS A 238 32.41 -9.29 -5.00
C LYS A 238 30.95 -9.73 -5.04
N THR A 239 30.06 -8.87 -4.54
CA THR A 239 28.63 -9.15 -4.44
C THR A 239 27.83 -7.93 -4.86
N ILE A 240 26.92 -8.11 -5.81
CA ILE A 240 25.97 -7.11 -6.25
C ILE A 240 24.56 -7.56 -5.88
N VAL A 241 23.83 -6.66 -5.23
CA VAL A 241 22.42 -6.87 -4.93
C VAL A 241 21.56 -5.96 -5.80
N VAL A 242 20.47 -6.52 -6.31
CA VAL A 242 19.59 -5.87 -7.28
C VAL A 242 18.21 -5.74 -6.67
N LEU A 243 17.80 -4.50 -6.35
CA LEU A 243 16.44 -4.18 -5.95
C LEU A 243 15.63 -3.84 -7.20
N GLY A 244 14.96 -4.86 -7.74
CA GLY A 244 14.21 -4.78 -8.98
C GLY A 244 13.53 -6.09 -9.33
N VAL A 245 13.07 -6.19 -10.57
CA VAL A 245 12.48 -7.41 -11.11
C VAL A 245 13.54 -8.35 -11.70
N ASP A 246 13.18 -9.61 -11.97
CA ASP A 246 14.11 -10.64 -12.44
C ASP A 246 14.91 -10.26 -13.68
N PHE A 247 14.28 -9.55 -14.63
CA PHE A 247 14.98 -9.09 -15.82
C PHE A 247 16.16 -8.17 -15.49
N MET A 248 16.01 -7.29 -14.49
CA MET A 248 17.06 -6.35 -14.12
C MET A 248 18.26 -7.07 -13.50
N SER A 249 18.03 -8.06 -12.64
CA SER A 249 19.13 -8.86 -12.06
C SER A 249 19.79 -9.76 -13.09
N LYS A 250 19.03 -10.34 -14.03
CA LYS A 250 19.58 -11.12 -15.14
C LYS A 250 20.39 -10.25 -16.11
N ASN A 251 19.97 -9.02 -16.37
CA ASN A 251 20.73 -8.08 -17.18
C ASN A 251 22.07 -7.72 -16.51
N VAL A 252 22.06 -7.42 -15.21
CA VAL A 252 23.29 -7.20 -14.43
C VAL A 252 24.23 -8.41 -14.54
N CYS A 253 23.73 -9.62 -14.31
CA CYS A 253 24.50 -10.85 -14.45
C CYS A 253 25.13 -10.98 -15.85
N ALA A 254 24.32 -10.86 -16.90
CA ALA A 254 24.79 -11.03 -18.28
C ALA A 254 25.87 -10.01 -18.68
N VAL A 255 25.78 -8.77 -18.19
CA VAL A 255 26.80 -7.74 -18.44
C VAL A 255 28.09 -8.06 -17.70
N LEU A 256 28.01 -8.52 -16.45
CA LEU A 256 29.18 -8.93 -15.67
C LEU A 256 29.86 -10.16 -16.28
N ASP A 257 29.09 -11.15 -16.71
CA ASP A 257 29.60 -12.35 -17.39
C ASP A 257 30.34 -11.98 -18.68
N ARG A 258 29.76 -11.09 -19.49
CA ARG A 258 30.39 -10.58 -20.71
C ARG A 258 31.71 -9.82 -20.43
N ALA A 259 31.83 -9.22 -19.25
CA ALA A 259 33.04 -8.55 -18.78
C ALA A 259 33.99 -9.49 -18.00
N SER A 260 33.78 -10.80 -18.07
CA SER A 260 34.60 -11.83 -17.41
C SER A 260 34.56 -11.80 -15.88
N PHE A 261 33.46 -11.32 -15.30
CA PHE A 261 33.19 -11.29 -13.85
C PHE A 261 32.21 -12.37 -13.39
N GLU A 262 32.28 -13.57 -13.98
CA GLU A 262 31.37 -14.72 -13.74
C GLU A 262 31.31 -15.18 -12.27
N LYS A 263 32.34 -14.84 -11.47
CA LYS A 263 32.44 -15.23 -10.06
C LYS A 263 31.77 -14.25 -9.09
N VAL A 264 31.29 -13.11 -9.59
CA VAL A 264 30.60 -12.12 -8.77
C VAL A 264 29.19 -12.60 -8.46
N GLY A 265 28.81 -12.62 -7.19
CA GLY A 265 27.46 -12.99 -6.79
C GLY A 265 26.46 -11.89 -7.13
N VAL A 266 25.48 -12.18 -7.99
CA VAL A 266 24.37 -11.27 -8.30
C VAL A 266 23.08 -11.79 -7.67
N TYR A 267 22.52 -11.03 -6.74
CA TYR A 267 21.33 -11.43 -5.98
C TYR A 267 20.17 -10.45 -6.19
N ARG A 268 19.02 -10.95 -6.64
CA ARG A 268 17.78 -10.18 -6.61
C ARG A 268 17.27 -10.12 -5.18
N MET A 269 16.97 -8.92 -4.71
CA MET A 269 16.30 -8.72 -3.43
C MET A 269 14.79 -8.83 -3.61
N ALA A 270 14.16 -9.71 -2.83
CA ALA A 270 12.72 -9.90 -2.79
C ALA A 270 12.30 -10.26 -1.36
N SER A 271 11.16 -9.74 -0.92
CA SER A 271 10.56 -10.08 0.38
C SER A 271 9.86 -11.44 0.37
N GLU A 272 9.52 -11.96 -0.80
CA GLU A 272 8.83 -13.25 -1.02
C GLU A 272 9.68 -14.17 -1.91
N LYS A 273 9.40 -15.48 -1.85
CA LYS A 273 9.99 -16.45 -2.79
C LYS A 273 9.54 -16.11 -4.22
N ILE A 274 10.46 -16.24 -5.18
CA ILE A 274 10.28 -15.85 -6.59
C ILE A 274 8.93 -16.36 -7.14
N SER A 275 8.04 -15.43 -7.52
CA SER A 275 6.92 -15.65 -8.42
C SER A 275 6.95 -14.58 -9.51
N TYR A 276 6.67 -14.97 -10.75
CA TYR A 276 6.67 -14.05 -11.88
C TYR A 276 5.34 -13.29 -11.90
N SER A 277 5.17 -12.31 -11.02
CA SER A 277 3.87 -11.64 -10.80
C SER A 277 3.15 -11.19 -12.07
N LEU A 278 3.87 -10.74 -13.10
CA LEU A 278 3.29 -10.37 -14.41
C LEU A 278 2.91 -11.58 -15.27
N ALA A 279 3.71 -12.65 -15.26
CA ALA A 279 3.35 -13.89 -15.96
C ALA A 279 2.18 -14.57 -15.25
N ASP A 280 2.23 -14.62 -13.92
CA ASP A 280 1.21 -15.18 -13.03
C ASP A 280 -0.10 -14.39 -13.16
N ALA A 281 -0.04 -13.07 -13.26
CA ALA A 281 -1.20 -12.24 -13.55
C ALA A 281 -1.76 -12.48 -14.97
N ALA A 282 -0.88 -12.59 -15.98
CA ALA A 282 -1.27 -12.85 -17.37
C ALA A 282 -1.84 -14.26 -17.61
N ILE A 283 -1.54 -15.23 -16.75
CA ILE A 283 -2.15 -16.57 -16.77
C ILE A 283 -3.25 -16.72 -15.72
N SER A 284 -3.58 -15.65 -14.98
CA SER A 284 -4.60 -15.74 -13.94
C SER A 284 -5.99 -15.98 -14.57
N PRO A 285 -6.86 -16.76 -13.92
CA PRO A 285 -8.23 -16.95 -14.38
C PRO A 285 -9.01 -15.64 -14.59
N LYS A 286 -8.70 -14.62 -13.77
CA LYS A 286 -9.31 -13.29 -13.88
C LYS A 286 -8.92 -12.57 -15.17
N TYR A 287 -7.65 -12.66 -15.58
CA TYR A 287 -7.20 -12.04 -16.82
C TYR A 287 -7.78 -12.78 -18.05
N LEU A 288 -7.85 -14.10 -17.99
CA LEU A 288 -8.51 -14.90 -19.03
C LEU A 288 -9.99 -14.56 -19.17
N GLN A 289 -10.72 -14.43 -18.06
CA GLN A 289 -12.12 -14.02 -18.06
C GLN A 289 -12.31 -12.61 -18.65
N PHE A 290 -11.41 -11.67 -18.32
CA PHE A 290 -11.41 -10.34 -18.92
C PHE A 290 -11.22 -10.39 -20.44
N LEU A 291 -10.30 -11.22 -20.95
CA LEU A 291 -10.10 -11.40 -22.39
C LEU A 291 -11.33 -12.02 -23.07
N GLU A 292 -11.98 -12.98 -22.42
CA GLU A 292 -13.21 -13.59 -22.92
C GLU A 292 -14.36 -12.58 -23.00
N GLU A 293 -14.54 -11.74 -21.98
CA GLU A 293 -15.52 -10.66 -21.99
C GLU A 293 -15.23 -9.62 -23.07
N ALA A 294 -13.96 -9.24 -23.23
CA ALA A 294 -13.54 -8.25 -24.22
C ALA A 294 -13.63 -8.75 -25.67
N SER A 295 -13.53 -10.07 -25.89
CA SER A 295 -13.72 -10.69 -27.21
C SER A 295 -15.13 -10.53 -27.78
N ARG A 296 -16.12 -10.19 -26.94
CA ARG A 296 -17.52 -9.97 -27.35
C ARG A 296 -17.74 -8.62 -28.04
N TYR A 297 -16.76 -7.71 -27.98
CA TYR A 297 -16.84 -6.41 -28.64
C TYR A 297 -16.13 -6.47 -29.99
N ALA A 298 -16.85 -6.09 -31.06
CA ALA A 298 -16.35 -6.18 -32.43
C ALA A 298 -15.14 -5.28 -32.75
N THR A 299 -14.78 -4.35 -31.86
CA THR A 299 -13.69 -3.37 -32.04
C THR A 299 -12.72 -3.34 -30.84
N SER A 300 -12.48 -4.47 -30.19
CA SER A 300 -11.49 -4.54 -29.10
C SER A 300 -10.06 -4.59 -29.64
N LEU A 301 -9.23 -3.61 -29.27
CA LEU A 301 -7.79 -3.62 -29.47
C LEU A 301 -7.10 -3.91 -28.13
N HIS A 302 -6.46 -5.08 -28.03
CA HIS A 302 -5.70 -5.47 -26.86
C HIS A 302 -4.21 -5.17 -27.07
N VAL A 303 -3.73 -4.06 -26.50
CA VAL A 303 -2.30 -3.73 -26.49
C VAL A 303 -1.67 -4.41 -25.27
N ILE A 304 -0.99 -5.53 -25.50
CA ILE A 304 -0.22 -6.21 -24.45
C ILE A 304 1.23 -5.70 -24.53
N TYR A 305 1.60 -4.82 -23.60
CA TYR A 305 2.98 -4.36 -23.46
C TYR A 305 3.79 -5.42 -22.71
N ILE A 306 4.46 -6.31 -23.45
CA ILE A 306 5.38 -7.29 -22.88
C ILE A 306 6.80 -6.78 -23.14
N ASN A 307 7.50 -6.35 -22.09
CA ASN A 307 8.85 -5.77 -22.22
C ASN A 307 9.96 -6.79 -22.54
N THR A 308 9.62 -8.04 -22.90
CA THR A 308 10.54 -9.07 -23.41
C THR A 308 9.77 -10.13 -24.21
N SER A 309 10.28 -10.56 -25.37
CA SER A 309 9.59 -11.52 -26.25
C SER A 309 9.37 -12.90 -25.62
N LEU A 310 8.17 -13.48 -25.79
CA LEU A 310 7.80 -14.84 -25.35
C LEU A 310 8.78 -15.94 -25.82
N GLN A 311 9.36 -15.81 -27.02
CA GLN A 311 10.38 -16.74 -27.53
C GLN A 311 11.65 -16.79 -26.66
N LYS A 312 12.11 -15.64 -26.14
CA LYS A 312 13.27 -15.58 -25.22
C LYS A 312 13.00 -16.30 -23.89
N LYS A 313 11.74 -16.36 -23.45
CA LYS A 313 11.30 -17.11 -22.24
C LYS A 313 11.29 -18.62 -22.46
N ALA A 314 10.94 -19.08 -23.66
CA ALA A 314 10.95 -20.50 -23.99
C ALA A 314 12.39 -21.04 -24.08
N GLN A 315 13.32 -20.23 -24.57
CA GLN A 315 14.73 -20.61 -24.73
C GLN A 315 15.57 -20.49 -23.45
N SER A 316 15.09 -19.79 -22.40
CA SER A 316 15.87 -19.60 -21.17
C SER A 316 15.75 -20.75 -20.15
N ASN A 317 14.90 -21.75 -20.42
CA ASN A 317 14.71 -22.94 -19.57
C ASN A 317 15.35 -24.21 -20.13
N GLU A 318 16.10 -24.11 -21.23
CA GLU A 318 17.00 -25.17 -21.66
C GLU A 318 18.43 -24.75 -21.29
N LEU A 319 18.89 -25.22 -20.13
CA LEU A 319 20.32 -25.44 -19.94
C LEU A 319 20.59 -26.93 -20.19
N PRO A 320 21.71 -27.30 -20.83
CA PRO A 320 22.31 -28.61 -20.61
C PRO A 320 22.74 -28.78 -19.14
#